data_AF-A0A958FKF7-F1
#
_entry.id   AF-A0A958FKF7-F1
#
_cell.length_a   1.000
_cell.length_b   1.000
_cell.length_c   1.000
_cell.angle_alpha   90.00
_cell.angle_beta   90.00
_cell.angle_gamma   90.00
#
_symmetry.space_group_name_H-M   'P 1'
#
loop_
_entity.id
_entity.type
_entity.pdbx_description
1 polymer ?
#
loop_
_entity_poly.entity_id
_entity_poly.type
_entity_poly.pdbx_seq_one_letter_code
_entity_poly.pdbx_strand_id
1 'polypeptide(L)'
;MSNPIYLDYNATTPVDPEVAAVMLPYLQEHFGNPSSSHPYGRRTKAALETARGQVAALLQCRPEEIVFTSGGSESNNYAIKGAAFANRARGNHIITSAVEHPAVTEVCRYLA
;
A
#
# COMPACT_ATOMS: atom_id res chain seq x y z
N MET A 1 -24.59 -6.76 -28.29
CA MET A 1 -24.55 -5.67 -27.29
C MET A 1 -23.17 -5.07 -27.34
N SER A 2 -23.04 -3.75 -27.46
CA SER A 2 -21.74 -3.08 -27.40
C SER A 2 -21.23 -3.07 -25.97
N ASN A 3 -19.96 -3.43 -25.76
CA ASN A 3 -19.33 -3.23 -24.44
C ASN A 3 -19.36 -1.74 -24.06
N PRO A 4 -19.57 -1.41 -22.78
CA PRO A 4 -19.47 -0.03 -22.31
C PRO A 4 -18.04 0.48 -22.46
N ILE A 5 -17.89 1.79 -22.74
CA ILE A 5 -16.60 2.48 -22.71
C ILE A 5 -16.31 2.89 -21.26
N TYR A 6 -15.16 2.48 -20.73
CA TYR A 6 -14.76 2.80 -19.37
C TYR A 6 -14.00 4.14 -19.33
N LEU A 7 -14.54 5.12 -18.62
CA LEU A 7 -13.95 6.47 -18.45
C LEU A 7 -13.86 6.89 -16.98
N ASP A 8 -13.74 5.92 -16.06
CA ASP A 8 -13.74 6.13 -14.60
C ASP A 8 -12.41 5.68 -13.95
N TYR A 9 -11.29 5.94 -14.62
CA TYR A 9 -9.95 5.49 -14.19
C TYR A 9 -9.47 6.10 -12.87
N ASN A 10 -10.10 7.18 -12.40
CA ASN A 10 -9.81 7.76 -11.08
C ASN A 10 -10.38 6.91 -9.93
N ALA A 11 -11.44 6.13 -10.18
CA ALA A 11 -12.03 5.25 -9.17
C ALA A 11 -11.25 3.95 -9.01
N THR A 12 -10.86 3.33 -10.12
CA THR A 12 -9.96 2.16 -10.16
C THR A 12 -9.43 1.93 -11.57
N THR A 13 -8.52 0.99 -11.74
CA THR A 13 -7.94 0.62 -13.03
C THR A 13 -8.04 -0.88 -13.28
N PRO A 14 -8.19 -1.33 -14.54
CA PRO A 14 -7.95 -2.73 -14.85
C PRO A 14 -6.51 -3.09 -14.50
N VAL A 15 -6.29 -4.34 -14.08
CA VAL A 15 -4.94 -4.85 -13.84
C VAL A 15 -4.23 -5.01 -15.18
N ASP A 16 -3.02 -4.48 -15.28
CA ASP A 16 -2.18 -4.66 -16.46
C ASP A 16 -1.88 -6.17 -16.68
N PRO A 17 -1.99 -6.71 -17.90
CA PRO A 17 -1.68 -8.10 -18.18
C PRO A 17 -0.31 -8.56 -17.68
N GLU A 18 0.71 -7.71 -17.71
CA GLU A 18 2.04 -8.04 -17.19
C GLU A 18 2.04 -8.18 -15.67
N VAL A 19 1.28 -7.33 -14.97
CA VAL A 19 1.09 -7.44 -13.51
C VAL A 19 0.39 -8.75 -13.17
N ALA A 20 -0.67 -9.11 -13.90
CA ALA A 20 -1.39 -10.37 -13.69
C ALA A 20 -0.46 -11.59 -13.92
N ALA A 21 0.37 -11.55 -14.97
CA ALA A 21 1.32 -12.60 -15.28
C ALA A 21 2.40 -12.77 -14.19
N VAL A 22 2.89 -11.68 -13.62
CA VAL A 22 3.86 -11.72 -12.50
C VAL A 22 3.24 -12.25 -11.21
N MET A 23 1.96 -11.95 -10.95
CA MET A 23 1.26 -12.39 -9.75
C MET A 23 0.85 -13.85 -9.79
N LEU A 24 0.49 -14.39 -10.96
CA LEU A 24 -0.06 -15.74 -11.12
C LEU A 24 0.82 -16.86 -10.48
N PRO A 25 2.16 -16.88 -10.66
CA PRO A 25 3.01 -17.87 -9.99
C PRO A 25 2.88 -17.86 -8.47
N TYR A 26 2.66 -16.71 -7.83
CA TYR A 26 2.51 -16.62 -6.36
C TYR A 26 1.15 -17.06 -5.85
N LEU A 27 0.15 -17.19 -6.73
CA LEU A 27 -1.15 -17.76 -6.43
C LEU A 27 -1.18 -19.28 -6.59
N GLN A 28 -0.24 -19.86 -7.36
CA GLN A 28 -0.27 -21.28 -7.73
C GLN A 28 0.94 -22.05 -7.20
N GLU A 29 2.16 -21.65 -7.58
CA GLU A 29 3.39 -22.43 -7.37
C GLU A 29 4.27 -21.89 -6.25
N HIS A 30 4.28 -20.57 -6.04
CA HIS A 30 5.13 -19.86 -5.09
C HIS A 30 4.30 -19.37 -3.90
N PHE A 31 3.52 -20.27 -3.31
CA PHE A 31 2.59 -20.00 -2.21
C PHE A 31 3.27 -19.93 -0.83
N GLY A 32 4.59 -20.09 -0.76
CA GLY A 32 5.34 -20.21 0.49
C GLY A 32 5.20 -18.97 1.38
N ASN A 33 5.02 -19.17 2.70
CA ASN A 33 5.04 -18.07 3.65
C ASN A 33 6.43 -17.38 3.64
N PRO A 34 6.52 -16.06 3.37
CA PRO A 34 7.80 -15.36 3.28
C PRO A 34 8.59 -15.30 4.60
N SER A 35 7.97 -15.65 5.73
CA SER A 35 8.64 -15.77 7.02
C SER A 35 9.36 -17.10 7.21
N SER A 36 9.10 -18.09 6.34
CA SER A 36 9.71 -19.41 6.43
C SER A 36 11.14 -19.43 5.89
N SER A 37 12.04 -20.16 6.58
CA SER A 37 13.44 -20.31 6.19
C SER A 37 13.67 -21.32 5.07
N HIS A 38 12.70 -22.19 4.77
CA HIS A 38 12.79 -23.22 3.72
C HIS A 38 12.69 -22.63 2.29
N PRO A 39 13.05 -23.37 1.23
CA PRO A 39 13.10 -22.84 -0.14
C PRO A 39 11.84 -22.10 -0.60
N TYR A 40 10.64 -22.62 -0.30
CA TYR A 40 9.39 -21.94 -0.68
C TYR A 40 9.23 -20.55 -0.06
N GLY A 41 9.65 -20.34 1.20
CA GLY A 41 9.56 -19.04 1.87
C GLY A 41 10.66 -18.08 1.44
N ARG A 42 11.89 -18.59 1.19
CA ARG A 42 12.98 -17.77 0.66
C ARG A 42 12.64 -17.19 -0.72
N ARG A 43 11.96 -17.97 -1.57
CA ARG A 43 11.52 -17.51 -2.91
C ARG A 43 10.51 -16.37 -2.81
N THR A 44 9.48 -16.48 -1.98
CA THR A 44 8.47 -15.43 -1.81
C THR A 44 9.02 -14.20 -1.10
N LYS A 45 9.92 -14.38 -0.13
CA LYS A 45 10.65 -13.27 0.48
C LYS A 45 11.47 -12.48 -0.54
N ALA A 46 12.21 -13.16 -1.42
CA ALA A 46 12.99 -12.50 -2.47
C ALA A 46 12.10 -11.70 -3.45
N ALA A 47 10.90 -12.19 -3.74
CA ALA A 47 9.90 -11.47 -4.53
C ALA A 47 9.44 -10.17 -3.84
N LEU A 48 9.15 -10.24 -2.54
CA LEU A 48 8.79 -9.06 -1.74
C LEU A 48 9.92 -8.02 -1.70
N GLU A 49 11.18 -8.44 -1.55
CA GLU A 49 12.31 -7.50 -1.57
C GLU A 49 12.52 -6.86 -2.95
N THR A 50 12.31 -7.62 -4.03
CA THR A 50 12.31 -7.07 -5.39
C THR A 50 11.21 -6.02 -5.55
N ALA A 51 9.98 -6.34 -5.15
CA ALA A 51 8.85 -5.41 -5.23
C ALA A 51 9.08 -4.16 -4.38
N ARG A 52 9.66 -4.31 -3.18
CA ARG A 52 10.04 -3.18 -2.31
C ARG A 52 11.04 -2.26 -3.00
N GLY A 53 12.06 -2.85 -3.64
CA GLY A 53 13.05 -2.09 -4.42
C GLY A 53 12.45 -1.35 -5.61
N GLN A 54 11.49 -1.96 -6.31
CA GLN A 54 10.78 -1.32 -7.43
C GLN A 54 9.95 -0.12 -6.97
N VAL A 55 9.18 -0.26 -5.88
CA VAL A 55 8.39 0.84 -5.30
C VAL A 55 9.30 1.95 -4.79
N ALA A 56 10.40 1.59 -4.10
CA ALA A 56 11.36 2.57 -3.61
C ALA A 56 12.03 3.36 -4.75
N ALA A 57 12.38 2.69 -5.85
CA ALA A 57 12.93 3.34 -7.03
C ALA A 57 11.93 4.31 -7.68
N LEU A 58 10.64 3.92 -7.78
CA LEU A 58 9.57 4.77 -8.29
C LEU A 58 9.39 6.04 -7.42
N LEU A 59 9.47 5.89 -6.10
CA LEU A 59 9.30 6.99 -5.13
C LEU A 59 10.60 7.74 -4.81
N GLN A 60 11.74 7.31 -5.39
CA GLN A 60 13.07 7.86 -5.12
C GLN A 60 13.47 7.85 -3.65
N CYS A 61 13.15 6.79 -2.91
CA CYS A 61 13.49 6.61 -1.50
C CYS A 61 14.32 5.33 -1.29
N ARG A 62 14.75 5.09 -0.04
CA ARG A 62 15.43 3.84 0.32
C ARG A 62 14.40 2.71 0.48
N PRO A 63 14.72 1.45 0.13
CA PRO A 63 13.81 0.32 0.32
C PRO A 63 13.30 0.18 1.75
N GLU A 64 14.13 0.50 2.76
CA GLU A 64 13.78 0.39 4.18
C GLU A 64 12.71 1.42 4.61
N GLU A 65 12.44 2.44 3.80
CA GLU A 65 11.38 3.43 4.02
C GLU A 65 10.01 2.94 3.54
N ILE A 66 9.94 1.83 2.79
CA ILE A 66 8.70 1.28 2.26
C ILE A 66 8.07 0.29 3.23
N VAL A 67 6.81 0.54 3.61
CA VAL A 67 5.96 -0.40 4.35
C VAL A 67 4.77 -0.78 3.46
N PHE A 68 4.62 -2.07 3.16
CA PHE A 68 3.44 -2.56 2.43
C PHE A 68 2.24 -2.62 3.38
N THR A 69 1.13 -2.02 2.95
CA THR A 69 -0.18 -2.05 3.63
C THR A 69 -1.24 -2.62 2.68
N SER A 70 -2.46 -2.88 3.16
CA SER A 70 -3.57 -3.37 2.32
C SER A 70 -4.06 -2.37 1.26
N GLY A 71 -3.79 -1.08 1.43
CA GLY A 71 -4.11 -0.04 0.45
C GLY A 71 -4.07 1.37 1.05
N GLY A 72 -4.43 2.38 0.25
CA GLY A 72 -4.30 3.80 0.64
C GLY A 72 -5.09 4.19 1.90
N SER A 73 -6.24 3.56 2.15
CA SER A 73 -7.01 3.80 3.37
C SER A 73 -6.27 3.39 4.65
N GLU A 74 -5.59 2.24 4.63
CA GLU A 74 -4.75 1.81 5.74
C GLU A 74 -3.50 2.67 5.86
N SER A 75 -2.84 3.01 4.75
CA SER A 75 -1.64 3.86 4.77
C SER A 75 -1.92 5.23 5.40
N ASN A 76 -3.05 5.88 5.03
CA ASN A 76 -3.45 7.15 5.61
C ASN A 76 -3.73 7.04 7.12
N ASN A 77 -4.45 6.00 7.54
CA ASN A 77 -4.68 5.73 8.96
C ASN A 77 -3.37 5.53 9.72
N TYR A 78 -2.47 4.71 9.16
CA TYR A 78 -1.19 4.37 9.78
C TYR A 78 -0.33 5.61 9.97
N ALA A 79 -0.18 6.43 8.93
CA ALA A 79 0.61 7.66 8.97
C ALA A 79 0.04 8.68 9.97
N ILE A 80 -1.25 8.99 9.89
CA ILE A 80 -1.87 10.05 10.71
C ILE A 80 -1.94 9.63 12.18
N LYS A 81 -2.47 8.44 12.47
CA LYS A 81 -2.56 7.95 13.86
C LYS A 81 -1.17 7.72 14.44
N GLY A 82 -0.25 7.16 13.67
CA GLY A 82 1.13 6.95 14.08
C GLY A 82 1.82 8.25 14.48
N ALA A 83 1.74 9.28 13.64
CA ALA A 83 2.32 10.59 13.92
C ALA A 83 1.66 11.25 15.15
N ALA A 84 0.33 11.24 15.23
CA ALA A 84 -0.42 11.84 16.33
C ALA A 84 -0.11 11.17 17.68
N PHE A 85 -0.11 9.84 17.73
CA PHE A 85 0.19 9.10 18.96
C PHE A 85 1.66 9.24 19.38
N ALA A 86 2.60 9.18 18.44
CA ALA A 86 4.03 9.37 18.74
C ALA A 86 4.34 10.78 19.24
N ASN A 87 3.59 11.80 18.81
CA ASN A 87 3.81 13.20 19.21
C ASN A 87 2.81 13.70 20.26
N ARG A 88 2.07 12.83 20.93
CA ARG A 88 1.00 13.22 21.88
C ARG A 88 1.48 14.16 23.00
N ALA A 89 2.75 14.02 23.42
CA ALA A 89 3.35 14.90 24.42
C ALA A 89 3.56 16.35 23.93
N ARG A 90 3.55 16.59 22.61
CA ARG A 90 3.70 17.91 21.98
C ARG A 90 2.35 18.60 21.74
N GLY A 91 1.24 17.92 21.95
CA GLY A 91 -0.12 18.42 21.74
C GLY A 91 -0.99 17.51 20.88
N ASN A 92 -2.16 18.01 20.50
CA ASN A 92 -3.19 17.28 19.75
C ASN A 92 -3.68 18.05 18.50
N HIS A 93 -2.89 18.99 17.98
CA HIS A 93 -3.28 19.82 16.84
C HIS A 93 -2.82 19.20 15.52
N ILE A 94 -3.75 19.01 14.58
CA ILE A 94 -3.51 18.49 13.24
C ILE A 94 -4.06 19.50 12.22
N ILE A 95 -3.25 19.85 11.22
CA ILE A 95 -3.66 20.70 10.09
C ILE A 95 -3.92 19.80 8.87
N THR A 96 -5.06 19.98 8.21
CA THR A 96 -5.45 19.26 6.98
C THR A 96 -6.29 20.18 6.09
N SER A 97 -6.68 19.72 4.88
CA SER A 97 -7.48 20.49 3.93
C SER A 97 -8.95 20.05 3.91
N ALA A 98 -9.83 20.90 3.37
CA ALA A 98 -11.26 20.58 3.20
C ALA A 98 -11.55 19.64 2.01
N VAL A 99 -10.54 19.27 1.23
CA VAL A 99 -10.69 18.50 -0.02
C VAL A 99 -9.97 17.15 0.02
N GLU A 100 -9.54 16.71 1.20
CA GLU A 100 -8.90 15.40 1.37
C GLU A 100 -9.87 14.24 1.14
N HIS A 101 -9.31 13.07 0.79
CA HIS A 101 -10.06 11.82 0.72
C HIS A 101 -10.69 11.45 2.10
N PRO A 102 -11.85 10.76 2.15
CA PRO A 102 -12.46 10.31 3.40
C PRO A 102 -11.51 9.56 4.35
N ALA A 103 -10.59 8.75 3.81
CA ALA A 103 -9.58 8.04 4.61
C ALA A 103 -8.62 8.95 5.40
N VAL A 104 -8.57 10.25 5.10
CA VAL A 104 -7.85 11.27 5.86
C VAL A 104 -8.82 12.01 6.78
N THR A 105 -9.91 12.56 6.23
CA THR A 105 -10.83 13.41 7.00
C THR A 105 -11.51 12.67 8.15
N GLU A 106 -11.91 11.42 7.96
CA GLU A 106 -12.51 10.59 9.01
C GLU A 106 -11.52 10.30 10.14
N VAL A 107 -10.24 10.11 9.82
CA VAL A 107 -9.19 9.86 10.81
C VAL A 107 -8.89 11.11 11.62
N CYS A 108 -8.81 12.27 10.97
CA CYS A 108 -8.65 13.55 11.64
C CYS A 108 -9.84 13.84 12.58
N ARG A 109 -11.08 13.56 12.16
CA ARG A 109 -12.26 13.72 13.01
C ARG A 109 -12.25 12.78 14.22
N TYR A 110 -11.79 11.55 14.04
CA TYR A 110 -11.64 10.58 15.13
C TYR A 110 -10.62 11.03 16.18
N LEU A 111 -9.58 11.77 15.79
CA LEU A 111 -8.50 12.22 16.67
C LEU A 111 -8.77 13.58 17.34
N ALA A 112 -9.80 14.30 16.90
CA ALA A 112 -10.17 15.63 17.41
C ALA A 112 -10.80 15.59 18.81
#